data_AF-A0A2G0Q657-F1
#
_entry.id   AF-A0A2G0Q657-F1
#
_cell.length_a   1.000
_cell.length_b   1.000
_cell.length_c   1.000
_cell.angle_alpha   90.00
_cell.angle_beta   90.00
_cell.angle_gamma   90.00
#
_symmetry.space_group_name_H-M   'P 1'
#
loop_
_entity.id
_entity.type
_entity.pdbx_description
1 polymer ?
#
loop_
_entity_poly.entity_id
_entity_poly.type
_entity_poly.pdbx_seq_one_letter_code
_entity_poly.pdbx_strand_id
1 'polypeptide(L)'
;MSIEEILCDTAQSGQAIFKGKSHNIGYIDVNILPEVKKSFYTDEGLKRRYNTNKELYNKHLSIRSPNQQIYKDLISNKNLYLVGNCLLLAIFYLQHLKKYISKHFVNYSISQKWIIQH
;
A
#
# COMPACT_ATOMS: atom_id res chain seq x y z
N MET A 1 18.86 13.01 -6.01
CA MET A 1 17.79 12.40 -5.24
C MET A 1 18.39 11.30 -4.38
N SER A 2 18.21 11.34 -3.06
CA SER A 2 18.82 10.42 -2.09
C SER A 2 17.93 9.20 -1.81
N ILE A 3 18.49 8.18 -1.16
CA ILE A 3 17.75 6.98 -0.76
C ILE A 3 16.63 7.35 0.24
N GLU A 4 16.92 8.29 1.13
CA GLU A 4 15.99 8.81 2.13
C GLU A 4 14.76 9.46 1.48
N GLU A 5 14.95 10.25 0.42
CA GLU A 5 13.84 10.85 -0.33
C GLU A 5 12.94 9.78 -0.97
N ILE A 6 13.52 8.74 -1.56
CA ILE A 6 12.78 7.62 -2.18
C ILE A 6 11.96 6.84 -1.15
N LEU A 7 12.57 6.58 0.01
CA LEU A 7 11.90 5.89 1.11
C LEU A 7 10.78 6.75 1.70
N CYS A 8 10.99 8.06 1.82
CA CYS A 8 9.99 9.01 2.30
C CYS A 8 8.79 9.09 1.34
N ASP A 9 9.03 9.25 0.03
CA ASP A 9 7.99 9.23 -1.01
C ASP A 9 7.18 7.93 -1.00
N THR A 10 7.88 6.81 -0.85
CA THR A 10 7.26 5.48 -0.80
C THR A 10 6.39 5.36 0.45
N ALA A 11 6.91 5.78 1.61
CA ALA A 11 6.18 5.79 2.88
C ALA A 11 4.92 6.67 2.80
N GLN A 12 5.02 7.89 2.28
CA GLN A 12 3.91 8.82 2.07
C GLN A 12 2.86 8.23 1.13
N SER A 13 3.28 7.61 0.02
CA SER A 13 2.37 6.95 -0.92
C SER A 13 1.60 5.81 -0.26
N GLY A 14 2.28 5.00 0.56
CA GLY A 14 1.62 3.96 1.35
C GLY A 14 0.66 4.51 2.40
N GLN A 15 1.01 5.60 3.10
CA GLN A 15 0.14 6.26 4.09
C GLN A 15 -1.10 6.93 3.46
N ALA A 16 -0.98 7.45 2.24
CA ALA A 16 -2.12 8.04 1.53
C ALA A 16 -3.14 6.96 1.10
N ILE A 17 -2.64 5.81 0.66
CA ILE A 17 -3.44 4.70 0.15
C ILE A 17 -4.00 3.86 1.28
N PHE A 18 -3.13 3.40 2.17
CA PHE A 18 -3.52 2.83 3.44
C PHE A 18 -3.63 4.02 4.36
N LYS A 19 -4.83 4.61 4.42
CA LYS A 19 -5.24 5.68 5.37
C LYS A 19 -5.14 5.23 6.85
N GLY A 20 -4.14 4.45 7.19
CA GLY A 20 -3.73 4.06 8.51
C GLY A 20 -2.50 4.90 8.83
N LYS A 21 -2.65 5.79 9.81
CA LYS A 21 -1.58 5.87 10.80
C LYS A 21 -1.44 4.46 11.36
N SER A 22 -0.22 3.94 11.31
CA SER A 22 0.20 2.59 11.67
C SER A 22 -0.21 2.22 13.09
N HIS A 23 -1.46 1.85 13.29
CA HIS A 23 -1.88 1.21 14.52
C HIS A 23 -2.60 -0.05 14.09
N ASN A 24 -1.81 -1.13 14.00
CA ASN A 24 -2.30 -2.50 13.92
C ASN A 24 -2.77 -2.95 15.32
N ILE A 25 -3.63 -2.14 15.92
CA ILE A 25 -4.20 -2.33 17.24
C ILE A 25 -5.67 -2.00 17.00
N GLY A 26 -6.58 -2.93 17.29
CA GLY A 26 -7.97 -2.52 17.47
C GLY A 26 -7.93 -1.36 18.46
N TYR A 27 -8.25 -0.14 18.03
CA TYR A 27 -8.09 1.01 18.90
C TYR A 27 -8.88 0.72 20.17
N ILE A 28 -8.18 0.70 21.31
CA ILE A 28 -8.78 0.41 22.62
C ILE A 28 -9.90 1.43 22.90
N ASP A 29 -9.79 2.62 22.32
CA ASP A 29 -10.83 3.63 22.27
C ASP A 29 -11.11 4.07 20.82
N VAL A 30 -12.32 3.80 20.33
CA VAL A 30 -12.77 4.20 18.99
C VAL A 30 -13.07 5.71 18.93
N ASN A 31 -13.31 6.36 20.07
CA ASN A 31 -13.74 7.75 20.12
C ASN A 31 -12.64 8.74 19.73
N ILE A 32 -11.36 8.35 19.85
CA ILE A 32 -10.21 9.16 19.42
C ILE A 32 -10.01 9.16 17.90
N LEU A 33 -10.80 8.37 17.16
CA LEU A 33 -10.71 8.30 15.71
C LEU A 33 -11.53 9.42 15.04
N PRO A 34 -11.11 9.90 13.85
CA PRO A 34 -11.96 10.73 12.99
C PRO A 34 -13.26 10.01 12.64
N GLU A 35 -14.38 10.72 12.49
CA GLU A 35 -15.72 10.13 12.24
C GLU A 35 -15.75 9.15 11.05
N VAL A 36 -15.09 9.51 9.95
CA VAL A 36 -14.96 8.66 8.75
C VAL A 36 -14.28 7.31 9.06
N LYS A 37 -13.56 7.21 10.17
CA LYS A 37 -12.84 6.01 10.61
C LYS A 37 -13.58 5.22 11.66
N LYS A 38 -14.44 5.85 12.47
CA LYS A 38 -15.27 5.17 13.48
C LYS A 38 -16.19 4.13 12.86
N SER A 39 -16.74 4.42 11.68
CA SER A 39 -17.60 3.50 10.93
C SER A 39 -16.95 2.15 10.56
N PHE A 40 -15.62 2.05 10.56
CA PHE A 40 -14.90 0.78 10.33
C PHE A 40 -14.77 -0.10 11.57
N TYR A 41 -15.14 0.41 12.74
CA TYR A 41 -15.04 -0.28 14.04
C TYR A 41 -16.41 -0.62 14.64
N THR A 42 -17.50 -0.44 13.88
CA THR A 42 -18.80 -1.04 14.20
C THR A 42 -18.80 -2.52 13.83
N ASP A 43 -19.74 -3.31 14.36
CA ASP A 43 -19.87 -4.74 14.01
C ASP A 43 -20.01 -4.96 12.50
N GLU A 44 -20.78 -4.11 11.82
CA GLU A 44 -20.89 -4.17 10.35
C GLU A 44 -19.59 -3.80 9.64
N GLY A 45 -18.86 -2.80 10.16
CA GLY A 45 -17.57 -2.37 9.62
C GLY A 45 -16.53 -3.47 9.76
N LEU A 46 -16.44 -4.10 10.94
CA LEU A 46 -15.56 -5.23 11.22
C LEU A 46 -15.90 -6.44 10.35
N LYS A 47 -17.19 -6.77 10.20
CA LYS A 47 -17.64 -7.86 9.31
C LYS A 47 -17.27 -7.60 7.86
N ARG A 48 -17.45 -6.37 7.35
CA ARG A 48 -17.02 -5.97 6.00
C ARG A 48 -15.52 -6.14 5.81
N ARG A 49 -14.71 -5.66 6.77
CA ARG A 49 -13.24 -5.82 6.74
C ARG A 49 -12.80 -7.28 6.71
N TYR A 50 -13.41 -8.10 7.56
CA TYR A 50 -13.12 -9.53 7.61
C TYR A 50 -13.43 -10.22 6.27
N ASN A 51 -14.62 -9.95 5.70
CA ASN A 51 -15.01 -10.53 4.42
C ASN A 51 -14.08 -10.11 3.29
N THR A 52 -13.78 -8.82 3.15
CA THR A 52 -12.83 -8.33 2.13
C THR A 52 -11.44 -8.94 2.30
N ASN A 53 -10.95 -9.09 3.54
CA ASN A 53 -9.67 -9.72 3.79
C ASN A 53 -9.69 -11.20 3.40
N LYS A 54 -10.76 -11.92 3.73
CA LYS A 54 -10.95 -13.33 3.37
C LYS A 54 -11.01 -13.52 1.85
N GLU A 55 -11.72 -12.65 1.15
CA GLU A 55 -11.79 -12.65 -0.32
C GLU A 55 -10.41 -12.43 -0.95
N LEU A 56 -9.66 -11.43 -0.48
CA LEU A 56 -8.30 -11.16 -0.99
C LEU A 56 -7.33 -12.29 -0.67
N TYR A 57 -7.41 -12.87 0.53
CA TYR A 57 -6.62 -14.04 0.90
C TYR A 57 -6.91 -15.20 -0.07
N ASN A 58 -8.18 -15.51 -0.29
CA ASN A 58 -8.61 -16.59 -1.17
C ASN A 58 -8.34 -16.31 -2.66
N LYS A 59 -8.31 -15.04 -3.07
CA LYS A 59 -8.04 -14.65 -4.46
C LYS A 59 -6.55 -14.63 -4.77
N HIS A 60 -5.70 -14.29 -3.80
CA HIS A 60 -4.30 -13.99 -4.07
C HIS A 60 -3.30 -14.81 -3.28
N LEU A 61 -3.52 -15.00 -1.98
CA LEU A 61 -2.53 -15.65 -1.12
C LEU A 61 -2.64 -17.17 -1.17
N SER A 62 -3.86 -17.70 -1.24
CA SER A 62 -4.13 -19.14 -1.42
C SER A 62 -3.53 -19.69 -2.72
N ILE A 63 -3.64 -18.93 -3.81
CA ILE A 63 -3.12 -19.32 -5.14
C ILE A 63 -1.74 -18.74 -5.45
N ARG A 64 -1.10 -18.06 -4.49
CA ARG A 64 0.22 -17.41 -4.64
C ARG A 64 0.33 -16.54 -5.89
N SER A 65 -0.66 -15.66 -6.09
CA SER A 65 -0.67 -14.68 -7.17
C SER A 65 0.61 -13.84 -7.19
N PRO A 66 1.10 -13.42 -8.37
CA PRO A 66 2.22 -12.50 -8.46
C PRO A 66 1.93 -11.20 -7.70
N ASN A 67 2.94 -10.69 -6.97
CA ASN A 67 2.83 -9.45 -6.19
C ASN A 67 2.30 -8.25 -6.99
N GLN A 68 2.57 -8.18 -8.29
CA GLN A 68 2.08 -7.12 -9.17
C GLN A 68 0.56 -7.18 -9.36
N GLN A 69 -0.02 -8.37 -9.37
CA GLN A 69 -1.47 -8.56 -9.49
C GLN A 69 -2.16 -8.20 -8.18
N ILE A 70 -1.59 -8.64 -7.05
CA ILE A 70 -2.04 -8.22 -5.71
C ILE A 70 -2.03 -6.68 -5.61
N TYR A 71 -0.93 -6.05 -6.03
CA TYR A 71 -0.79 -4.60 -6.02
C TYR A 71 -1.88 -3.88 -6.84
N LYS A 72 -2.18 -4.36 -8.06
CA LYS A 72 -3.21 -3.76 -8.92
C LYS A 72 -4.59 -3.82 -8.28
N ASP A 73 -4.95 -4.98 -7.73
CA ASP A 73 -6.28 -5.21 -7.12
C ASP A 73 -6.47 -4.41 -5.82
N LEU A 74 -5.39 -4.22 -5.06
CA LEU A 74 -5.38 -3.36 -3.87
C LEU A 74 -5.64 -1.88 -4.25
N ILE A 75 -4.95 -1.37 -5.27
CA ILE A 75 -5.15 0.01 -5.75
C ILE A 75 -6.54 0.21 -6.34
N SER A 76 -7.04 -0.71 -7.18
CA SER A 76 -8.33 -0.54 -7.87
C SER A 76 -9.49 -0.41 -6.88
N ASN A 77 -9.40 -1.08 -5.73
CA ASN A 77 -10.41 -1.04 -4.67
C ASN A 77 -10.14 0.06 -3.63
N LYS A 78 -9.20 0.97 -3.89
CA LYS A 78 -8.78 2.08 -3.01
C LYS A 78 -8.42 1.63 -1.58
N ASN A 79 -8.10 0.35 -1.37
CA ASN A 79 -7.82 -0.25 -0.07
C ASN A 79 -8.81 0.12 1.05
N LEU A 80 -10.08 0.34 0.69
CA LEU A 80 -11.04 1.05 1.54
C LEU A 80 -11.32 0.33 2.86
N TYR A 81 -11.19 -1.00 2.87
CA TYR A 81 -11.45 -1.87 4.02
C TYR A 81 -10.20 -2.51 4.62
N LEU A 82 -9.00 -2.18 4.13
CA LEU A 82 -7.74 -2.83 4.52
C LEU A 82 -6.92 -2.02 5.52
N VAL A 83 -7.60 -1.45 6.51
CA VAL A 83 -6.93 -0.80 7.64
C VAL A 83 -6.20 -1.88 8.46
N GLY A 84 -4.86 -1.82 8.52
CA GLY A 84 -4.03 -2.64 9.42
C GLY A 84 -3.46 -3.95 8.85
N ASN A 85 -3.60 -4.26 7.56
CA ASN A 85 -3.01 -5.49 7.01
C ASN A 85 -1.52 -5.30 6.67
N CYS A 86 -0.63 -5.56 7.64
CA CYS A 86 0.83 -5.39 7.49
C CYS A 86 1.43 -6.15 6.30
N LEU A 87 0.93 -7.34 5.98
CA LEU A 87 1.44 -8.13 4.86
C LEU A 87 1.10 -7.48 3.50
N LEU A 88 -0.15 -7.07 3.31
CA LEU A 88 -0.57 -6.39 2.08
C LEU A 88 0.09 -5.02 1.94
N LEU A 89 0.30 -4.32 3.05
CA LEU A 89 1.05 -3.06 3.11
C LEU A 89 2.52 -3.27 2.67
N ALA A 90 3.17 -4.33 3.14
CA ALA A 90 4.54 -4.65 2.75
C ALA A 90 4.64 -4.99 1.24
N ILE A 91 3.70 -5.79 0.71
CA ILE A 91 3.64 -6.09 -0.73
C ILE A 91 3.50 -4.79 -1.54
N PHE A 92 2.65 -3.87 -1.08
CA PHE A 92 2.50 -2.56 -1.71
C PHE A 92 3.80 -1.77 -1.72
N TYR A 93 4.45 -1.59 -0.56
CA TYR A 93 5.68 -0.81 -0.45
C TYR A 93 6.78 -1.36 -1.36
N LEU A 94 6.95 -2.68 -1.39
CA LEU A 94 7.95 -3.34 -2.24
C LEU A 94 7.66 -3.14 -3.73
N GLN A 95 6.40 -3.24 -4.16
CA GLN A 95 6.03 -3.03 -5.56
C GLN A 95 6.16 -1.57 -5.98
N HIS A 96 5.77 -0.64 -5.11
CA HIS A 96 5.91 0.79 -5.35
C HIS A 96 7.39 1.19 -5.49
N LEU A 97 8.23 0.74 -4.54
CA LEU A 97 9.67 0.98 -4.54
C LEU A 97 10.31 0.41 -5.82
N LYS A 98 9.96 -0.82 -6.20
CA LYS A 98 10.43 -1.43 -7.46
C LYS A 98 10.09 -0.57 -8.67
N LYS A 99 8.82 -0.12 -8.80
CA LYS A 99 8.37 0.71 -9.92
C LYS A 99 9.09 2.07 -9.95
N TYR A 100 9.24 2.69 -8.78
CA TYR A 100 9.94 3.96 -8.63
C TYR A 100 11.39 3.83 -9.08
N ILE A 101 12.12 2.86 -8.52
CA ILE A 101 13.51 2.58 -8.90
C ILE A 101 13.60 2.31 -10.41
N SER A 102 12.77 1.43 -10.97
CA SER A 102 12.80 1.15 -12.42
C SER A 102 12.59 2.39 -13.28
N LYS A 103 11.66 3.28 -12.91
CA LYS A 103 11.40 4.53 -13.64
C LYS A 103 12.59 5.48 -13.58
N HIS A 104 13.20 5.63 -12.40
CA HIS A 104 14.31 6.55 -12.19
C HIS A 104 15.65 6.00 -12.71
N PHE A 105 15.87 4.68 -12.70
CA PHE A 105 17.05 4.05 -13.31
C PHE A 105 17.05 4.21 -14.82
N VAL A 106 15.90 4.01 -15.48
CA VAL A 106 15.75 4.23 -16.94
C VAL A 106 16.04 5.68 -17.32
N ASN A 107 15.58 6.64 -16.51
CA ASN A 107 15.87 8.05 -16.75
C ASN A 107 17.36 8.39 -16.54
N TYR A 108 18.04 7.74 -15.58
CA TYR A 108 19.47 7.94 -15.34
C TYR A 108 20.34 7.36 -16.47
N SER A 109 19.94 6.22 -17.05
CA SER A 109 20.67 5.64 -18.20
C SER A 109 20.46 6.43 -19.50
N ILE A 110 19.30 7.08 -19.65
CA ILE A 110 19.03 7.98 -20.78
C ILE A 110 19.81 9.31 -20.65
N SER A 111 19.88 9.90 -19.44
CA SER A 111 20.65 11.13 -19.24
C SER A 111 22.15 10.93 -19.41
N GLN A 112 22.70 9.77 -19.03
CA GLN A 112 24.12 9.48 -19.27
C GLN A 112 24.45 9.24 -20.75
N LYS A 113 23.54 8.64 -21.54
CA LYS A 113 23.73 8.53 -22.99
C LYS A 113 23.77 9.88 -23.68
N TRP A 114 23.00 10.86 -23.21
CA TRP A 114 22.97 12.20 -23.79
C TRP A 114 24.28 12.98 -23.52
N ILE A 115 24.85 12.84 -22.32
CA ILE A 115 26.12 13.47 -21.89
C ILE A 115 27.36 12.84 -22.56
N ILE A 116 27.27 11.60 -23.03
CA ILE A 116 28.38 10.92 -23.73
C ILE A 116 28.34 11.18 -25.25
N GLN A 117 27.22 11.67 -25.78
CA GLN A 117 27.02 11.94 -27.21
C GLN A 117 27.07 13.43 -27.59
N HIS A 118 27.23 14.33 -26.62
CA HIS A 118 27.41 15.78 -26.79
C HIS A 118 28.50 16.26 -25.83
#